data_AF-A0A2N0QWJ9-F1
#
_entry.id   AF-A0A2N0QWJ9-F1
#
_cell.length_a   1.000
_cell.length_b   1.000
_cell.length_c   1.000
_cell.angle_alpha   90.00
_cell.angle_beta   90.00
_cell.angle_gamma   90.00
#
_symmetry.space_group_name_H-M   'P 1'
#
loop_
_entity.id
_entity.type
_entity.pdbx_description
1 polymer ?
#
loop_
_entity_poly.entity_id
_entity_poly.type
_entity_poly.pdbx_seq_one_letter_code
_entity_poly.pdbx_strand_id
1 'polypeptide(L)'
;MLNIIWDEEKKDENVAIGVKYFYDGRIHESFIAPRILMLSGIGPKNNLEENNIKVRKELPVGRNLLEHPACCVTAKVSVPNSTSASQLHYSVNGFEFGMFYKGNINGKVPSQKHFLDERPNIQFYANTIPLGPPLIEPGKTEILTLLSVLNLPSSVGHLELHSSNPFIHPKIFLNLYEKPDDLYNMMSSLKLSREILKQPPLSTVWGVKEVGFDIDKEMSDEDWEQYIRKMSQTSFHPCGTVKMAPESQGGCINHRLQVYGTKNLRVVDASIFPTIPAGNLNAPTAMVAWKASRLIKEDYKNKV
;
A
#
# COMPACT_ATOMS: atom_id res chain seq x y z
N MET A 1 0.53 15.77 23.62
CA MET A 1 1.59 15.05 22.88
C MET A 1 0.98 13.74 22.42
N LEU A 2 1.54 13.10 21.40
CA LEU A 2 1.09 11.77 20.98
C LEU A 2 2.18 10.75 21.28
N ASN A 3 2.09 10.09 22.43
CA ASN A 3 3.10 9.13 22.87
C ASN A 3 2.55 8.18 23.96
N ILE A 4 3.20 7.03 24.10
CA ILE A 4 2.98 6.06 25.18
C ILE A 4 3.49 6.66 26.49
N ILE A 5 2.73 6.44 27.56
CA ILE A 5 3.10 6.75 28.94
C ILE A 5 3.74 5.50 29.53
N TRP A 6 4.93 5.67 30.09
CA TRP A 6 5.77 4.60 30.63
C TRP A 6 5.79 4.65 32.15
N ASP A 7 5.94 3.49 32.78
CA ASP A 7 6.26 3.36 34.20
C ASP A 7 7.68 3.91 34.45
N GLU A 8 7.76 5.04 35.18
CA GLU A 8 9.04 5.67 35.54
C GLU A 8 9.61 5.11 36.86
N GLU A 9 8.93 4.24 37.59
CA GLU A 9 9.51 3.48 38.68
C GLU A 9 10.25 2.24 38.14
N LYS A 10 9.80 1.70 37.00
CA LYS A 10 10.35 0.50 36.33
C LYS A 10 10.96 0.81 34.96
N LYS A 11 11.86 1.80 34.93
CA LYS A 11 12.44 2.33 33.68
C LYS A 11 13.10 1.27 32.80
N ASP A 12 13.78 0.29 33.41
CA ASP A 12 14.51 -0.77 32.70
C ASP A 12 13.59 -1.84 32.09
N GLU A 13 12.31 -1.89 32.50
CA GLU A 13 11.33 -2.85 32.01
C GLU A 13 10.47 -2.34 30.84
N ASN A 14 10.52 -1.03 30.54
CA ASN A 14 9.68 -0.35 29.54
C ASN A 14 8.20 -0.80 29.62
N VAL A 15 7.57 -0.62 30.78
CA VAL A 15 6.16 -0.98 30.99
C VAL A 15 5.26 0.13 30.48
N ALA A 16 4.44 -0.15 29.47
CA ALA A 16 3.39 0.77 29.02
C ALA A 16 2.24 0.78 30.04
N ILE A 17 1.87 1.99 30.49
CA ILE A 17 0.80 2.22 31.49
C ILE A 17 -0.32 3.13 30.98
N GLY A 18 -0.16 3.76 29.82
CA GLY A 18 -1.20 4.60 29.21
C GLY A 18 -0.75 5.22 27.89
N VAL A 19 -1.59 6.11 27.34
CA VAL A 19 -1.31 6.86 26.10
C VAL A 19 -1.72 8.32 26.28
N LYS A 20 -0.92 9.24 25.76
CA LYS A 20 -1.21 10.67 25.63
C LYS A 20 -1.53 10.94 24.15
N TYR A 21 -2.61 11.66 23.85
CA TYR A 21 -3.13 11.86 22.48
C TYR A 21 -3.71 13.30 22.29
N PHE A 22 -4.38 13.66 21.17
CA PHE A 22 -4.91 15.02 20.84
C PHE A 22 -6.19 14.98 19.94
N TYR A 23 -7.19 15.88 20.09
CA TYR A 23 -8.51 16.02 19.37
C TYR A 23 -9.28 17.28 19.75
N ASP A 24 -9.79 18.10 18.83
CA ASP A 24 -10.82 19.11 19.16
C ASP A 24 -10.45 20.06 20.34
N GLY A 25 -9.18 20.48 20.40
CA GLY A 25 -8.60 21.22 21.56
C GLY A 25 -8.37 20.38 22.83
N ARG A 26 -8.86 19.13 22.85
CA ARG A 26 -8.63 18.04 23.81
C ARG A 26 -7.91 16.85 23.13
N ILE A 27 -8.41 15.60 23.21
CA ILE A 27 -7.61 14.36 23.07
C ILE A 27 -8.41 13.15 22.46
N HIS A 28 -8.07 12.61 21.25
CA HIS A 28 -8.74 11.52 20.42
C HIS A 28 -8.24 11.48 18.93
N GLU A 29 -7.40 10.59 18.40
CA GLU A 29 -7.70 9.18 18.04
C GLU A 29 -6.45 8.52 17.36
N SER A 30 -6.54 8.08 16.10
CA SER A 30 -5.67 7.10 15.42
C SER A 30 -4.57 7.73 14.56
N PHE A 31 -3.32 7.39 14.85
CA PHE A 31 -2.16 7.72 14.01
C PHE A 31 -1.34 6.45 13.72
N ILE A 32 -0.69 6.46 12.55
CA ILE A 32 0.15 5.39 12.00
C ILE A 32 1.11 4.84 13.07
N ALA A 33 0.94 3.57 13.48
CA ALA A 33 1.64 2.94 14.61
C ALA A 33 3.16 3.20 14.74
N PRO A 34 4.00 3.09 13.69
CA PRO A 34 5.43 3.39 13.79
C PRO A 34 5.72 4.82 14.27
N ARG A 35 4.88 5.80 13.93
CA ARG A 35 5.04 7.19 14.36
C ARG A 35 4.83 7.33 15.87
N ILE A 36 3.81 6.66 16.42
CA ILE A 36 3.54 6.66 17.86
C ILE A 36 4.70 5.98 18.61
N LEU A 37 5.17 4.83 18.12
CA LEU A 37 6.32 4.13 18.69
C LEU A 37 7.57 5.02 18.71
N MET A 38 7.91 5.66 17.59
CA MET A 38 9.08 6.52 17.50
C MET A 38 8.96 7.75 18.42
N LEU A 39 7.81 8.43 18.44
CA LEU A 39 7.53 9.53 19.37
C LEU A 39 7.53 9.10 20.85
N SER A 40 7.48 7.79 21.13
CA SER A 40 7.55 7.19 22.47
C SER A 40 8.95 6.69 22.85
N GLY A 41 9.95 6.85 21.97
CA GLY A 41 11.33 6.39 22.18
C GLY A 41 11.63 4.98 21.67
N ILE A 42 10.79 4.42 20.78
CA ILE A 42 10.98 3.08 20.20
C ILE A 42 11.13 3.19 18.68
N GLY A 43 12.35 2.95 18.19
CA GLY A 43 12.67 3.08 16.77
C GLY A 43 14.15 3.20 16.47
N PRO A 44 14.54 3.60 15.24
CA PRO A 44 15.93 3.69 14.82
C PRO A 44 16.66 4.77 15.61
N LYS A 45 17.75 4.40 16.31
CA LYS A 45 18.44 5.27 17.27
C LYS A 45 18.73 6.67 16.73
N ASN A 46 19.40 6.75 15.58
CA ASN A 46 19.81 8.02 14.98
C ASN A 46 18.60 8.96 14.73
N ASN A 47 17.51 8.44 14.17
CA ASN A 47 16.33 9.27 13.88
C ASN A 47 15.61 9.73 15.17
N LEU A 48 15.68 8.97 16.26
CA LEU A 48 15.18 9.43 17.56
C LEU A 48 16.06 10.54 18.15
N GLU A 49 17.38 10.35 18.12
CA GLU A 49 18.36 11.29 18.65
C GLU A 49 18.35 12.63 17.88
N GLU A 50 18.30 12.60 16.54
CA GLU A 50 18.11 13.78 15.67
C GLU A 50 16.86 14.59 16.02
N ASN A 51 15.81 13.93 16.49
CA ASN A 51 14.53 14.54 16.88
C ASN A 51 14.46 14.91 18.36
N ASN A 52 15.56 14.79 19.11
CA ASN A 52 15.67 15.01 20.56
C ASN A 52 14.75 14.10 21.40
N ILE A 53 14.54 12.86 20.96
CA ILE A 53 13.72 11.85 21.64
C ILE A 53 14.64 10.87 22.36
N LYS A 54 14.41 10.67 23.68
CA LYS A 54 15.13 9.66 24.45
C LYS A 54 14.84 8.26 23.90
N VAL A 55 15.88 7.57 23.45
CA VAL A 55 15.82 6.15 23.05
C VAL A 55 15.54 5.28 24.28
N ARG A 56 14.48 4.48 24.21
CA ARG A 56 14.11 3.46 25.21
C ARG A 56 14.42 2.05 24.75
N LYS A 57 14.23 1.80 23.45
CA LYS A 57 14.55 0.53 22.80
C LYS A 57 14.78 0.81 21.31
N GLU A 58 15.98 0.48 20.84
CA GLU A 58 16.27 0.51 19.41
C GLU A 58 15.57 -0.67 18.70
N LEU A 59 14.80 -0.34 17.68
CA LEU A 59 14.10 -1.28 16.78
C LEU A 59 14.00 -0.66 15.38
N PRO A 60 13.91 -1.44 14.30
CA PRO A 60 13.80 -0.94 12.93
C PRO A 60 12.37 -0.43 12.59
N VAL A 61 11.71 0.24 13.53
CA VAL A 61 10.39 0.85 13.33
C VAL A 61 10.45 1.86 12.19
N GLY A 62 9.44 1.88 11.33
CA GLY A 62 9.39 2.71 10.13
C GLY A 62 10.16 2.14 8.94
N ARG A 63 11.05 1.16 9.12
CA ARG A 63 11.64 0.40 8.00
C ARG A 63 10.65 -0.66 7.50
N ASN A 64 10.90 -1.23 6.32
CA ASN A 64 10.01 -2.22 5.70
C ASN A 64 8.61 -1.64 5.36
N LEU A 65 8.55 -0.40 4.86
CA LEU A 65 7.30 0.16 4.31
C LEU A 65 7.02 -0.50 2.96
N LEU A 66 5.94 -1.27 2.90
CA LEU A 66 5.45 -1.94 1.69
C LEU A 66 4.15 -1.26 1.24
N GLU A 67 3.95 -1.14 -0.07
CA GLU A 67 2.78 -0.55 -0.72
C GLU A 67 2.63 -1.19 -2.10
N HIS A 68 1.42 -1.30 -2.64
CA HIS A 68 1.25 -1.75 -4.02
C HIS A 68 1.32 -0.53 -4.96
N PRO A 69 2.37 -0.39 -5.79
CA PRO A 69 2.36 0.63 -6.82
C PRO A 69 1.31 0.27 -7.88
N ALA A 70 0.56 1.28 -8.30
CA ALA A 70 -0.46 1.18 -9.33
C ALA A 70 -0.12 2.10 -10.50
N CYS A 71 -0.32 1.63 -11.73
CA CYS A 71 -0.24 2.45 -12.95
C CYS A 71 -1.37 2.01 -13.90
N CYS A 72 -1.76 2.82 -14.88
CA CYS A 72 -2.93 2.50 -15.71
C CYS A 72 -2.71 2.79 -17.20
N VAL A 73 -3.56 2.18 -18.01
CA VAL A 73 -3.85 2.63 -19.38
C VAL A 73 -5.30 3.09 -19.39
N THR A 74 -5.54 4.30 -19.86
CA THR A 74 -6.88 4.91 -19.95
C THR A 74 -7.26 5.06 -21.42
N ALA A 75 -8.53 4.86 -21.72
CA ALA A 75 -9.07 4.98 -23.07
C ALA A 75 -10.44 5.68 -23.07
N LYS A 76 -10.73 6.40 -24.14
CA LYS A 76 -12.08 6.93 -24.44
C LYS A 76 -12.94 5.83 -25.04
N VAL A 77 -14.21 5.78 -24.66
CA VAL A 77 -15.20 4.85 -25.20
C VAL A 77 -16.09 5.62 -26.19
N SER A 78 -16.38 5.03 -27.35
CA SER A 78 -17.12 5.68 -28.43
C SER A 78 -18.34 4.84 -28.82
N VAL A 79 -19.37 4.80 -27.98
CA VAL A 79 -20.61 4.08 -28.27
C VAL A 79 -21.58 4.98 -29.05
N PRO A 80 -22.01 4.62 -30.28
CA PRO A 80 -23.12 5.30 -30.92
C PRO A 80 -24.39 5.12 -30.08
N ASN A 81 -25.01 6.23 -29.66
CA ASN A 81 -26.22 6.29 -28.84
C ASN A 81 -26.08 5.98 -27.32
N SER A 82 -24.90 6.12 -26.70
CA SER A 82 -24.83 6.20 -25.23
C SER A 82 -25.33 7.55 -24.70
N THR A 83 -26.64 7.78 -24.73
CA THR A 83 -27.29 8.84 -23.93
C THR A 83 -27.35 8.42 -22.46
N SER A 84 -26.19 8.14 -21.86
CA SER A 84 -26.14 7.53 -20.53
C SER A 84 -24.81 7.67 -19.78
N ALA A 85 -24.64 8.82 -19.12
CA ALA A 85 -24.04 8.85 -17.78
C ALA A 85 -24.94 8.15 -16.73
N SER A 86 -25.69 7.11 -17.12
CA SER A 86 -26.88 6.59 -16.42
C SER A 86 -27.18 5.10 -16.64
N GLN A 87 -26.34 4.37 -17.40
CA GLN A 87 -26.46 2.91 -17.56
C GLN A 87 -25.22 2.16 -17.08
N LEU A 88 -24.02 2.73 -17.26
CA LEU A 88 -22.84 2.40 -16.44
C LEU A 88 -22.86 3.20 -15.13
N HIS A 89 -23.84 2.84 -14.29
CA HIS A 89 -23.77 2.90 -12.84
C HIS A 89 -23.43 4.21 -12.10
N TYR A 90 -24.47 5.00 -11.79
CA TYR A 90 -24.48 5.88 -10.59
C TYR A 90 -24.41 5.09 -9.25
N SER A 91 -24.54 3.76 -9.29
CA SER A 91 -24.62 2.87 -8.12
C SER A 91 -23.39 1.97 -7.89
N VAL A 92 -22.42 1.94 -8.81
CA VAL A 92 -21.11 1.30 -8.59
C VAL A 92 -19.96 2.26 -8.90
N ASN A 93 -19.67 3.14 -7.95
CA ASN A 93 -18.34 3.78 -7.85
C ASN A 93 -17.27 2.76 -7.38
N GLY A 94 -17.30 1.55 -7.92
CA GLY A 94 -16.52 0.39 -7.48
C GLY A 94 -15.94 -0.34 -8.69
N PHE A 95 -14.85 -1.06 -8.47
CA PHE A 95 -14.16 -1.80 -9.52
C PHE A 95 -15.07 -2.86 -10.15
N GLU A 96 -15.30 -2.75 -11.46
CA GLU A 96 -16.33 -3.55 -12.16
C GLU A 96 -15.82 -4.94 -12.55
N PHE A 97 -14.51 -5.09 -12.71
CA PHE A 97 -13.87 -6.37 -13.06
C PHE A 97 -12.46 -6.44 -12.48
N GLY A 98 -12.09 -7.62 -11.95
CA GLY A 98 -10.78 -7.88 -11.37
C GLY A 98 -10.13 -9.11 -11.99
N MET A 99 -8.98 -8.95 -12.65
CA MET A 99 -8.15 -10.08 -13.11
C MET A 99 -6.90 -10.17 -12.25
N PHE A 100 -6.46 -11.38 -11.94
CA PHE A 100 -5.19 -11.64 -11.26
C PHE A 100 -4.31 -12.48 -12.16
N TYR A 101 -3.03 -12.12 -12.30
CA TYR A 101 -2.08 -12.89 -13.10
C TYR A 101 -0.64 -12.71 -12.59
N LYS A 102 0.29 -13.51 -13.12
CA LYS A 102 1.72 -13.33 -12.88
C LYS A 102 2.44 -12.70 -14.08
N GLY A 103 3.01 -11.52 -13.85
CA GLY A 103 3.90 -10.80 -14.75
C GLY A 103 5.19 -11.54 -15.05
N ASN A 104 5.77 -11.23 -16.21
CA ASN A 104 7.03 -11.76 -16.68
C ASN A 104 7.91 -10.57 -17.08
N ILE A 105 9.17 -10.56 -16.60
CA ILE A 105 10.15 -9.52 -16.90
C ILE A 105 10.37 -9.30 -18.42
N ASN A 106 10.06 -10.30 -19.24
CA ASN A 106 10.18 -10.25 -20.71
C ASN A 106 8.92 -9.71 -21.43
N GLY A 107 7.94 -9.13 -20.71
CA GLY A 107 6.75 -8.52 -21.30
C GLY A 107 5.75 -9.47 -21.98
N LYS A 108 5.94 -10.80 -21.88
CA LYS A 108 5.10 -11.79 -22.56
C LYS A 108 3.72 -11.90 -21.93
N VAL A 109 2.68 -11.81 -22.77
CA VAL A 109 1.27 -12.06 -22.42
C VAL A 109 1.13 -13.44 -21.73
N PRO A 110 0.44 -13.55 -20.59
CA PRO A 110 0.27 -14.82 -19.89
C PRO A 110 -0.54 -15.84 -20.70
N SER A 111 -0.12 -17.10 -20.67
CA SER A 111 -0.92 -18.21 -21.18
C SER A 111 -1.90 -18.70 -20.10
N GLN A 112 -2.96 -19.41 -20.51
CA GLN A 112 -3.92 -20.05 -19.58
C GLN A 112 -3.24 -20.92 -18.50
N LYS A 113 -2.06 -21.49 -18.80
CA LYS A 113 -1.29 -22.32 -17.87
C LYS A 113 -0.67 -21.53 -16.70
N HIS A 114 -0.47 -20.21 -16.83
CA HIS A 114 0.08 -19.37 -15.76
C HIS A 114 -0.97 -18.99 -14.68
N PHE A 115 -2.26 -19.25 -14.90
CA PHE A 115 -3.33 -18.80 -14.01
C PHE A 115 -3.60 -19.72 -12.80
N LEU A 116 -3.07 -20.95 -12.79
CA LEU A 116 -3.49 -21.98 -11.82
C LEU A 116 -2.43 -22.41 -10.79
N ASP A 117 -1.14 -22.18 -11.04
CA ASP A 117 -0.03 -22.68 -10.19
C ASP A 117 0.88 -21.58 -9.62
N GLU A 118 0.59 -20.30 -9.88
CA GLU A 118 1.50 -19.19 -9.54
C GLU A 118 0.82 -18.11 -8.69
N ARG A 119 1.51 -17.63 -7.65
CA ARG A 119 1.03 -16.53 -6.80
C ARG A 119 0.99 -15.24 -7.64
N PRO A 120 -0.19 -14.66 -7.92
CA PRO A 120 -0.30 -13.54 -8.85
C PRO A 120 0.37 -12.29 -8.25
N ASN A 121 1.30 -11.70 -8.99
CA ASN A 121 1.96 -10.45 -8.61
C ASN A 121 1.31 -9.22 -9.25
N ILE A 122 0.40 -9.39 -10.22
CA ILE A 122 -0.36 -8.27 -10.81
C ILE A 122 -1.87 -8.51 -10.64
N GLN A 123 -2.57 -7.43 -10.31
CA GLN A 123 -4.03 -7.34 -10.31
C GLN A 123 -4.46 -6.22 -11.26
N PHE A 124 -5.31 -6.53 -12.22
CA PHE A 124 -6.03 -5.52 -13.00
C PHE A 124 -7.35 -5.15 -12.34
N TYR A 125 -7.72 -3.88 -12.45
CA TYR A 125 -9.08 -3.42 -12.24
C TYR A 125 -9.56 -2.62 -13.45
N ALA A 126 -10.75 -2.94 -13.95
CA ALA A 126 -11.48 -2.06 -14.87
C ALA A 126 -12.34 -1.07 -14.06
N ASN A 127 -12.31 0.21 -14.45
CA ASN A 127 -13.18 1.25 -13.90
C ASN A 127 -13.43 2.39 -14.91
N THR A 128 -14.44 3.19 -14.64
CA THR A 128 -14.87 4.35 -15.44
C THR A 128 -14.39 5.70 -14.85
N ILE A 129 -13.38 5.68 -13.97
CA ILE A 129 -12.84 6.85 -13.27
C ILE A 129 -11.54 7.30 -13.97
N PRO A 130 -11.31 8.61 -14.20
CA PRO A 130 -10.08 9.09 -14.82
C PRO A 130 -8.95 9.06 -13.79
N LEU A 131 -8.20 7.97 -13.76
CA LEU A 131 -6.95 7.86 -13.00
C LEU A 131 -5.80 8.34 -13.89
N GLY A 132 -5.12 9.42 -13.48
CA GLY A 132 -4.00 10.03 -14.22
C GLY A 132 -4.13 11.56 -14.37
N PRO A 133 -3.20 12.20 -15.09
CA PRO A 133 -3.27 13.63 -15.42
C PRO A 133 -4.56 13.97 -16.20
N PRO A 134 -5.07 15.22 -16.09
CA PRO A 134 -6.36 15.61 -16.65
C PRO A 134 -6.30 15.72 -18.18
N LEU A 135 -6.48 14.58 -18.85
CA LEU A 135 -6.58 14.46 -20.31
C LEU A 135 -8.05 14.50 -20.78
N ILE A 136 -8.98 14.34 -19.85
CA ILE A 136 -10.42 14.21 -20.09
C ILE A 136 -11.16 14.93 -18.96
N GLU A 137 -12.10 15.80 -19.31
CA GLU A 137 -13.00 16.43 -18.35
C GLU A 137 -14.02 15.40 -17.83
N PRO A 138 -14.14 15.20 -16.50
CA PRO A 138 -15.12 14.29 -15.93
C PRO A 138 -16.54 14.61 -16.39
N GLY A 139 -17.29 13.59 -16.81
CA GLY A 139 -18.70 13.71 -17.21
C GLY A 139 -18.96 14.24 -18.63
N LYS A 140 -17.93 14.53 -19.45
CA LYS A 140 -18.10 14.88 -20.87
C LYS A 140 -17.66 13.80 -21.86
N THR A 141 -17.04 12.72 -21.40
CA THR A 141 -16.56 11.63 -22.25
C THR A 141 -16.56 10.34 -21.45
N GLU A 142 -17.16 9.29 -22.01
CA GLU A 142 -17.12 7.95 -21.43
C GLU A 142 -15.69 7.38 -21.52
N ILE A 143 -15.24 6.74 -20.45
CA ILE A 143 -13.86 6.24 -20.33
C ILE A 143 -13.80 4.83 -19.76
N LEU A 144 -12.74 4.12 -20.14
CA LEU A 144 -12.36 2.84 -19.57
C LEU A 144 -10.89 2.93 -19.13
N THR A 145 -10.65 2.74 -17.85
CA THR A 145 -9.32 2.73 -17.24
C THR A 145 -8.99 1.30 -16.80
N LEU A 146 -7.92 0.72 -17.35
CA LEU A 146 -7.33 -0.53 -16.88
C LEU A 146 -6.19 -0.22 -15.91
N LEU A 147 -6.51 -0.23 -14.62
CA LEU A 147 -5.56 -0.03 -13.53
C LEU A 147 -4.79 -1.33 -13.27
N SER A 148 -3.48 -1.30 -13.46
CA SER A 148 -2.53 -2.35 -13.08
C SER A 148 -2.02 -2.09 -11.66
N VAL A 149 -2.06 -3.09 -10.79
CA VAL A 149 -1.57 -3.02 -9.41
C VAL A 149 -0.56 -4.14 -9.16
N LEU A 150 0.65 -3.78 -8.73
CA LEU A 150 1.70 -4.73 -8.39
C LEU A 150 1.53 -5.19 -6.93
N ASN A 151 1.01 -6.41 -6.78
CA ASN A 151 0.65 -7.07 -5.52
C ASN A 151 1.82 -7.75 -4.78
N LEU A 152 2.97 -7.92 -5.44
CA LEU A 152 4.18 -8.50 -4.83
C LEU A 152 5.43 -7.71 -5.26
N PRO A 153 5.54 -6.42 -4.85
CA PRO A 153 6.72 -5.61 -5.12
C PRO A 153 7.93 -6.09 -4.30
N SER A 154 9.12 -5.92 -4.89
CA SER A 154 10.42 -6.18 -4.27
C SER A 154 11.09 -4.91 -3.74
N SER A 155 10.64 -3.74 -4.19
CA SER A 155 11.05 -2.44 -3.65
C SER A 155 10.44 -2.22 -2.27
N VAL A 156 11.23 -1.62 -1.37
CA VAL A 156 10.87 -1.45 0.03
C VAL A 156 11.21 -0.05 0.48
N GLY A 157 10.20 0.67 0.95
CA GLY A 157 10.32 2.02 1.46
C GLY A 157 10.68 2.10 2.95
N HIS A 158 10.65 3.32 3.46
CA HIS A 158 10.73 3.61 4.89
C HIS A 158 10.01 4.91 5.28
N LEU A 159 9.78 5.07 6.58
CA LEU A 159 9.16 6.22 7.23
C LEU A 159 10.04 6.68 8.39
N GLU A 160 10.32 7.98 8.48
CA GLU A 160 11.17 8.59 9.50
C GLU A 160 10.49 9.81 10.14
N LEU A 161 10.78 10.08 11.41
CA LEU A 161 10.33 11.32 12.04
C LEU A 161 11.05 12.53 11.43
N HIS A 162 10.26 13.55 11.10
CA HIS A 162 10.75 14.88 10.72
C HIS A 162 10.86 15.83 11.94
N SER A 163 10.06 15.58 12.97
CA SER A 163 10.08 16.33 14.23
C SER A 163 9.55 15.45 15.36
N SER A 164 9.95 15.73 16.60
CA SER A 164 9.26 15.28 17.81
C SER A 164 7.91 15.98 18.04
N ASN A 165 7.58 17.01 17.25
CA ASN A 165 6.25 17.61 17.24
C ASN A 165 5.21 16.66 16.59
N PRO A 166 4.20 16.16 17.35
CA PRO A 166 3.20 15.22 16.84
C PRO A 166 2.22 15.81 15.82
N PHE A 167 2.32 17.11 15.50
CA PHE A 167 1.57 17.75 14.41
C PHE A 167 2.34 17.84 13.10
N ILE A 168 3.66 17.58 13.09
CA ILE A 168 4.48 17.61 11.86
C ILE A 168 4.55 16.20 11.27
N HIS A 169 4.07 16.04 10.02
CA HIS A 169 4.06 14.76 9.32
C HIS A 169 5.47 14.14 9.21
N PRO A 170 5.59 12.80 9.31
CA PRO A 170 6.86 12.11 9.08
C PRO A 170 7.29 12.23 7.62
N LYS A 171 8.58 12.02 7.35
CA LYS A 171 9.10 11.79 5.99
C LYS A 171 8.69 10.39 5.56
N ILE A 172 8.18 10.25 4.34
CA ILE A 172 7.75 8.97 3.77
C ILE A 172 8.49 8.77 2.46
N PHE A 173 9.23 7.67 2.36
CA PHE A 173 10.01 7.28 1.19
C PHE A 173 9.47 5.94 0.70
N LEU A 174 8.61 5.96 -0.32
CA LEU A 174 7.97 4.74 -0.83
C LEU A 174 8.90 3.86 -1.66
N ASN A 175 9.95 4.46 -2.26
CA ASN A 175 10.93 3.79 -3.12
C ASN A 175 10.31 2.92 -4.23
N LEU A 176 9.15 3.33 -4.77
CA LEU A 176 8.47 2.59 -5.84
C LEU A 176 9.41 2.45 -7.05
N TYR A 177 9.57 1.21 -7.53
CA TYR A 177 10.47 0.88 -8.65
C TYR A 177 11.96 1.18 -8.39
N GLU A 178 12.41 1.08 -7.13
CA GLU A 178 13.85 1.02 -6.80
C GLU A 178 14.48 -0.30 -7.29
N LYS A 179 13.73 -1.40 -7.22
CA LYS A 179 14.15 -2.69 -7.79
C LYS A 179 13.65 -2.80 -9.24
N PRO A 180 14.52 -3.10 -10.23
CA PRO A 180 14.13 -3.15 -11.64
C PRO A 180 12.99 -4.12 -11.95
N ASP A 181 12.91 -5.26 -11.23
CA ASP A 181 11.87 -6.27 -11.44
C ASP A 181 10.45 -5.69 -11.27
N ASP A 182 10.25 -4.73 -10.37
CA ASP A 182 8.94 -4.09 -10.17
C ASP A 182 8.55 -3.25 -11.38
N LEU A 183 9.53 -2.56 -11.98
CA LEU A 183 9.36 -1.74 -13.18
C LEU A 183 9.02 -2.62 -14.39
N TYR A 184 9.76 -3.72 -14.58
CA TYR A 184 9.52 -4.65 -15.68
C TYR A 184 8.17 -5.38 -15.54
N ASN A 185 7.77 -5.78 -14.32
CA ASN A 185 6.45 -6.35 -14.08
C ASN A 185 5.32 -5.34 -14.38
N MET A 186 5.46 -4.09 -13.95
CA MET A 186 4.48 -3.04 -14.28
C MET A 186 4.44 -2.74 -15.79
N MET A 187 5.59 -2.67 -16.45
CA MET A 187 5.68 -2.49 -17.90
C MET A 187 5.01 -3.63 -18.67
N SER A 188 5.24 -4.89 -18.26
CA SER A 188 4.54 -6.05 -18.80
C SER A 188 3.02 -5.95 -18.63
N SER A 189 2.55 -5.34 -17.53
CA SER A 189 1.13 -5.12 -17.27
C SER A 189 0.51 -4.06 -18.17
N LEU A 190 1.19 -2.93 -18.37
CA LEU A 190 0.70 -1.88 -19.26
C LEU A 190 0.72 -2.33 -20.72
N LYS A 191 1.76 -3.05 -21.16
CA LYS A 191 1.81 -3.70 -22.48
C LYS A 191 0.61 -4.66 -22.67
N LEU A 192 0.26 -5.44 -21.66
CA LEU A 192 -0.94 -6.30 -21.67
C LEU A 192 -2.26 -5.51 -21.66
N SER A 193 -2.38 -4.41 -20.90
CA SER A 193 -3.55 -3.52 -20.97
C SER A 193 -3.81 -3.02 -22.38
N ARG A 194 -2.76 -2.59 -23.11
CA ARG A 194 -2.90 -2.16 -24.52
C ARG A 194 -3.48 -3.28 -25.39
N GLU A 195 -2.96 -4.50 -25.26
CA GLU A 195 -3.45 -5.65 -26.04
C GLU A 195 -4.88 -6.06 -25.67
N ILE A 196 -5.31 -5.88 -24.41
CA ILE A 196 -6.71 -6.07 -23.99
C ILE A 196 -7.61 -5.04 -24.68
N LEU A 197 -7.25 -3.74 -24.64
CA LEU A 197 -8.05 -2.66 -25.24
C LEU A 197 -8.19 -2.78 -26.77
N LYS A 198 -7.19 -3.37 -27.44
CA LYS A 198 -7.22 -3.67 -28.88
C LYS A 198 -8.17 -4.80 -29.28
N GLN A 199 -8.59 -5.67 -28.36
CA GLN A 199 -9.41 -6.83 -28.71
C GLN A 199 -10.75 -6.42 -29.35
N PRO A 200 -11.27 -7.15 -30.37
CA PRO A 200 -12.45 -6.73 -31.14
C PRO A 200 -13.69 -6.32 -30.33
N PRO A 201 -14.03 -6.96 -29.19
CA PRO A 201 -15.10 -6.45 -28.34
C PRO A 201 -14.88 -5.00 -27.91
N LEU A 202 -13.71 -4.62 -27.42
CA LEU A 202 -13.44 -3.25 -26.95
C LEU A 202 -13.17 -2.29 -28.11
N SER A 203 -12.28 -2.66 -29.04
CA SER A 203 -11.86 -1.77 -30.13
C SER A 203 -12.93 -1.55 -31.19
N THR A 204 -13.71 -2.58 -31.53
CA THR A 204 -14.68 -2.54 -32.64
C THR A 204 -16.11 -2.31 -32.18
N VAL A 205 -16.57 -2.97 -31.10
CA VAL A 205 -17.96 -2.82 -30.62
C VAL A 205 -18.14 -1.58 -29.73
N TRP A 206 -17.18 -1.32 -28.84
CA TRP A 206 -17.23 -0.16 -27.93
C TRP A 206 -16.41 1.05 -28.39
N GLY A 207 -15.75 0.95 -29.56
CA GLY A 207 -14.99 2.04 -30.17
C GLY A 207 -13.88 2.60 -29.28
N VAL A 208 -13.27 1.74 -28.45
CA VAL A 208 -12.31 2.14 -27.41
C VAL A 208 -11.01 2.62 -28.03
N LYS A 209 -10.53 3.81 -27.61
CA LYS A 209 -9.29 4.44 -28.08
C LYS A 209 -8.44 4.92 -26.92
N GLU A 210 -7.21 4.43 -26.84
CA GLU A 210 -6.22 4.78 -25.81
C GLU A 210 -5.98 6.31 -25.74
N VAL A 211 -5.55 6.81 -24.58
CA VAL A 211 -5.15 8.21 -24.37
C VAL A 211 -3.99 8.34 -23.39
N GLY A 212 -3.27 9.46 -23.46
CA GLY A 212 -2.33 9.90 -22.41
C GLY A 212 -0.85 9.58 -22.64
N PHE A 213 -0.53 8.93 -23.75
CA PHE A 213 0.80 8.75 -24.29
C PHE A 213 0.71 8.85 -25.83
N ASP A 214 1.83 8.77 -26.52
CA ASP A 214 1.86 8.72 -27.98
C ASP A 214 1.40 7.33 -28.44
N ILE A 215 0.15 7.23 -28.90
CA ILE A 215 -0.56 5.97 -29.18
C ILE A 215 0.04 5.26 -30.39
N ASP A 216 0.44 6.05 -31.39
CA ASP A 216 0.94 5.61 -32.71
C ASP A 216 2.44 5.33 -32.69
N LYS A 217 3.16 5.80 -31.65
CA LYS A 217 4.57 5.48 -31.41
C LYS A 217 4.73 4.10 -30.76
N GLU A 218 5.64 3.29 -31.31
CA GLU A 218 6.18 2.13 -30.60
C GLU A 218 7.08 2.64 -29.45
N MET A 219 6.61 2.48 -28.22
CA MET A 219 7.30 2.93 -27.01
C MET A 219 8.49 2.02 -26.69
N SER A 220 9.68 2.60 -26.55
CA SER A 220 10.85 1.89 -26.01
C SER A 220 10.66 1.58 -24.53
N ASP A 221 11.53 0.74 -23.96
CA ASP A 221 11.47 0.44 -22.52
C ASP A 221 11.77 1.70 -21.66
N GLU A 222 12.55 2.65 -22.17
CA GLU A 222 12.77 3.97 -21.56
C GLU A 222 11.53 4.89 -21.65
N ASP A 223 10.80 4.88 -22.77
CA ASP A 223 9.51 5.58 -22.88
C ASP A 223 8.51 5.03 -21.84
N TRP A 224 8.47 3.70 -21.70
CA TRP A 224 7.65 3.02 -20.70
C TRP A 224 8.08 3.34 -19.27
N GLU A 225 9.38 3.37 -18.97
CA GLU A 225 9.87 3.77 -17.65
C GLU A 225 9.45 5.20 -17.29
N GLN A 226 9.62 6.15 -18.22
CA GLN A 226 9.20 7.54 -18.01
C GLN A 226 7.68 7.64 -17.80
N TYR A 227 6.89 6.90 -18.58
CA TYR A 227 5.44 6.82 -18.39
C TYR A 227 5.09 6.27 -17.00
N ILE A 228 5.64 5.12 -16.61
CA ILE A 228 5.38 4.47 -15.32
C ILE A 228 5.75 5.41 -14.17
N ARG A 229 6.95 6.02 -14.19
CA ARG A 229 7.40 6.93 -13.12
C ARG A 229 6.55 8.19 -13.01
N LYS A 230 5.99 8.69 -14.12
CA LYS A 230 5.11 9.87 -14.15
C LYS A 230 3.67 9.56 -13.73
N MET A 231 3.17 8.37 -14.06
CA MET A 231 1.75 8.01 -13.96
C MET A 231 1.42 7.18 -12.72
N SER A 232 2.42 6.58 -12.07
CA SER A 232 2.16 5.66 -10.96
C SER A 232 1.69 6.37 -9.69
N GLN A 233 0.82 5.68 -8.96
CA GLN A 233 0.23 6.11 -7.70
C GLN A 233 0.31 4.96 -6.68
N THR A 234 -0.04 5.23 -5.42
CA THR A 234 -0.23 4.18 -4.41
C THR A 234 -1.60 3.53 -4.57
N SER A 235 -1.75 2.29 -4.09
CA SER A 235 -3.06 1.61 -4.02
C SER A 235 -3.75 1.82 -2.68
N PHE A 236 -3.26 2.76 -1.86
CA PHE A 236 -3.66 2.96 -0.47
C PHE A 236 -3.49 1.70 0.41
N HIS A 237 -2.43 0.93 0.17
CA HIS A 237 -2.08 -0.29 0.90
C HIS A 237 -0.74 -0.20 1.67
N PRO A 238 -0.44 0.89 2.42
CA PRO A 238 0.82 1.01 3.16
C PRO A 238 0.84 0.06 4.35
N CYS A 239 1.91 -0.74 4.49
CA CYS A 239 2.03 -1.75 5.54
C CYS A 239 3.50 -2.07 5.90
N GLY A 240 3.70 -3.02 6.81
CA GLY A 240 5.02 -3.60 7.14
C GLY A 240 5.98 -2.78 8.01
N THR A 241 5.64 -1.53 8.34
CA THR A 241 6.49 -0.58 9.10
C THR A 241 6.76 -0.93 10.58
N VAL A 242 6.13 -1.97 11.12
CA VAL A 242 6.38 -2.54 12.45
C VAL A 242 6.44 -4.08 12.34
N LYS A 243 7.19 -4.55 11.34
CA LYS A 243 7.39 -5.95 10.93
C LYS A 243 7.34 -6.98 12.09
N MET A 244 6.42 -7.93 11.99
CA MET A 244 6.38 -9.14 12.83
C MET A 244 7.38 -10.18 12.31
N ALA A 245 8.51 -10.31 12.99
CA ALA A 245 9.59 -11.26 12.70
C ALA A 245 10.46 -11.45 13.95
N PRO A 246 11.42 -12.40 14.00
CA PRO A 246 12.46 -12.41 15.02
C PRO A 246 13.26 -11.10 15.04
N GLU A 247 13.74 -10.63 16.21
CA GLU A 247 14.62 -9.44 16.30
C GLU A 247 15.86 -9.58 15.40
N SER A 248 16.45 -10.78 15.33
CA SER A 248 17.59 -11.11 14.44
C SER A 248 17.30 -11.01 12.94
N GLN A 249 16.03 -10.85 12.53
CA GLN A 249 15.59 -10.64 11.15
C GLN A 249 14.96 -9.24 10.94
N GLY A 250 15.26 -8.30 11.84
CA GLY A 250 14.71 -6.95 11.80
C GLY A 250 13.24 -6.86 12.23
N GLY A 251 12.79 -7.77 13.10
CA GLY A 251 11.44 -7.73 13.67
C GLY A 251 11.28 -6.67 14.76
N CYS A 252 10.12 -6.00 14.77
CA CYS A 252 9.70 -5.06 15.81
C CYS A 252 8.76 -5.69 16.84
N ILE A 253 8.00 -6.72 16.44
CA ILE A 253 7.08 -7.44 17.33
C ILE A 253 7.21 -8.97 17.19
N ASN A 254 6.87 -9.68 18.27
CA ASN A 254 6.85 -11.14 18.31
C ASN A 254 5.54 -11.75 17.75
N HIS A 255 5.47 -13.09 17.71
CA HIS A 255 4.30 -13.85 17.24
C HIS A 255 3.02 -13.68 18.11
N ARG A 256 3.12 -13.08 19.30
CA ARG A 256 1.99 -12.67 20.15
C ARG A 256 1.68 -11.16 20.00
N LEU A 257 2.19 -10.53 18.94
CA LEU A 257 2.01 -9.11 18.58
C LEU A 257 2.59 -8.11 19.59
N GLN A 258 3.46 -8.55 20.49
CA GLN A 258 4.06 -7.72 21.54
C GLN A 258 5.33 -7.04 21.03
N VAL A 259 5.50 -5.76 21.34
CA VAL A 259 6.68 -4.97 20.96
C VAL A 259 7.90 -5.43 21.75
N TYR A 260 8.98 -5.78 21.06
CA TYR A 260 10.20 -6.28 21.70
C TYR A 260 10.80 -5.26 22.67
N GLY A 261 11.34 -5.74 23.80
CA GLY A 261 11.93 -4.88 24.83
C GLY A 261 10.92 -3.99 25.58
N THR A 262 9.63 -4.36 25.60
CA THR A 262 8.57 -3.64 26.34
C THR A 262 7.62 -4.61 27.05
N LYS A 263 6.82 -4.09 28.00
CA LYS A 263 5.70 -4.81 28.62
C LYS A 263 4.38 -4.09 28.38
N ASN A 264 3.29 -4.87 28.31
CA ASN A 264 1.91 -4.41 28.09
C ASN A 264 1.61 -3.67 26.76
N LEU A 265 2.55 -3.66 25.80
CA LEU A 265 2.39 -2.99 24.51
C LEU A 265 2.24 -3.99 23.34
N ARG A 266 1.33 -3.69 22.42
CA ARG A 266 1.07 -4.45 21.19
C ARG A 266 0.84 -3.52 19.99
N VAL A 267 1.09 -4.02 18.79
CA VAL A 267 0.67 -3.38 17.53
C VAL A 267 -0.23 -4.33 16.77
N VAL A 268 -1.37 -3.82 16.29
CA VAL A 268 -2.48 -4.61 15.72
C VAL A 268 -3.12 -3.84 14.56
N ASP A 269 -2.38 -3.74 13.46
CA ASP A 269 -2.82 -3.12 12.21
C ASP A 269 -2.01 -3.71 11.03
N ALA A 270 -2.12 -3.12 9.83
CA ALA A 270 -1.37 -3.54 8.66
C ALA A 270 0.17 -3.37 8.81
N SER A 271 0.65 -2.51 9.72
CA SER A 271 2.09 -2.26 9.87
C SER A 271 2.88 -3.51 10.29
N ILE A 272 2.22 -4.54 10.80
CA ILE A 272 2.90 -5.76 11.26
C ILE A 272 3.32 -6.71 10.12
N PHE A 273 2.82 -6.55 8.90
CA PHE A 273 3.00 -7.54 7.84
C PHE A 273 4.47 -7.70 7.42
N PRO A 274 5.08 -8.90 7.55
CA PRO A 274 6.50 -9.09 7.19
C PRO A 274 6.74 -9.13 5.67
N THR A 275 5.72 -9.52 4.91
CA THR A 275 5.61 -9.37 3.46
C THR A 275 4.17 -8.97 3.15
N ILE A 276 3.95 -8.21 2.07
CA ILE A 276 2.62 -7.69 1.74
C ILE A 276 1.71 -8.82 1.22
N PRO A 277 0.47 -8.95 1.73
CA PRO A 277 -0.54 -9.83 1.14
C PRO A 277 -0.85 -9.46 -0.31
N ALA A 278 -0.98 -10.45 -1.19
CA ALA A 278 -1.24 -10.23 -2.61
C ALA A 278 -2.72 -9.88 -2.86
N GLY A 279 -3.10 -8.64 -2.56
CA GLY A 279 -4.46 -8.10 -2.71
C GLY A 279 -4.77 -7.01 -1.67
N ASN A 280 -6.02 -6.57 -1.60
CA ASN A 280 -6.41 -5.44 -0.74
C ASN A 280 -6.26 -5.75 0.75
N LEU A 281 -5.70 -4.81 1.52
CA LEU A 281 -5.26 -5.08 2.89
C LEU A 281 -6.35 -5.04 3.98
N ASN A 282 -7.59 -4.68 3.64
CA ASN A 282 -8.68 -4.62 4.62
C ASN A 282 -8.94 -5.99 5.29
N ALA A 283 -9.20 -7.03 4.48
CA ALA A 283 -9.48 -8.38 4.98
C ALA A 283 -8.32 -9.00 5.82
N PRO A 284 -7.04 -8.98 5.40
CA PRO A 284 -5.95 -9.50 6.23
C PRO A 284 -5.74 -8.65 7.50
N THR A 285 -6.00 -7.34 7.48
CA THR A 285 -5.90 -6.49 8.69
C THR A 285 -7.02 -6.82 9.69
N ALA A 286 -8.24 -7.05 9.22
CA ALA A 286 -9.34 -7.54 10.06
C ALA A 286 -9.04 -8.92 10.67
N MET A 287 -8.37 -9.82 9.92
CA MET A 287 -7.91 -11.11 10.44
C MET A 287 -6.86 -10.94 11.56
N VAL A 288 -5.89 -10.02 11.38
CA VAL A 288 -4.91 -9.66 12.42
C VAL A 288 -5.62 -9.16 13.69
N ALA A 289 -6.59 -8.26 13.57
CA ALA A 289 -7.37 -7.76 14.70
C ALA A 289 -8.16 -8.88 15.41
N TRP A 290 -8.81 -9.77 14.65
CA TRP A 290 -9.50 -10.93 15.20
C TRP A 290 -8.55 -11.87 15.95
N LYS A 291 -7.38 -12.20 15.39
CA LYS A 291 -6.36 -13.02 16.04
C LYS A 291 -5.82 -12.35 17.30
N ALA A 292 -5.56 -11.05 17.26
CA ALA A 292 -5.11 -10.26 18.41
C ALA A 292 -6.12 -10.31 19.56
N SER A 293 -7.43 -10.17 19.29
CA SER A 293 -8.47 -10.24 20.32
C SER A 293 -8.42 -11.55 21.12
N ARG A 294 -8.13 -12.67 20.45
CA ARG A 294 -7.98 -13.99 21.08
C ARG A 294 -6.73 -14.07 21.94
N LEU A 295 -5.59 -13.59 21.45
CA LEU A 295 -4.31 -13.55 22.18
C LEU A 295 -4.40 -12.65 23.44
N ILE A 296 -5.06 -11.50 23.32
CA ILE A 296 -5.31 -10.60 24.45
C ILE A 296 -6.20 -11.27 25.50
N LYS A 297 -7.29 -11.95 25.09
CA LYS A 297 -8.19 -12.67 25.99
C LYS A 297 -7.52 -13.87 26.67
N GLU A 298 -6.64 -14.58 25.96
CA GLU A 298 -5.80 -15.67 26.48
C GLU A 298 -4.84 -15.14 27.56
N ASP A 299 -4.03 -14.11 27.25
CA ASP A 299 -3.06 -13.56 28.20
C ASP A 299 -3.72 -12.89 29.41
N TYR A 300 -4.91 -12.31 29.24
CA TYR A 300 -5.67 -11.77 30.36
C TYR A 300 -6.15 -12.88 31.31
N LYS A 301 -6.65 -13.99 30.76
CA LYS A 301 -7.07 -15.15 31.57
C LYS A 301 -5.90 -15.83 32.27
N ASN A 302 -4.75 -15.94 31.62
CA ASN A 302 -3.56 -16.58 32.19
C ASN A 302 -2.79 -15.68 33.19
N LYS A 303 -3.27 -14.44 33.42
CA LYS A 303 -2.79 -13.53 34.48
C LYS A 303 -3.63 -13.60 35.76
N VAL A 304 -4.71 -14.38 35.76
CA VAL A 304 -5.62 -14.65 36.89
C VAL A 304 -5.39 -16.07 37.38
#